data_AF-A0A7X0DAN4-F1
#
_entry.id   AF-A0A7X0DAN4-F1
#
_cell.length_a   1.000
_cell.length_b   1.000
_cell.length_c   1.000
_cell.angle_alpha   90.00
_cell.angle_beta   90.00
_cell.angle_gamma   90.00
#
_symmetry.space_group_name_H-M   'P 1'
#
loop_
_entity.id
_entity.type
_entity.pdbx_description
1 polymer ?
#
loop_
_entity_poly.entity_id
_entity_poly.type
_entity_poly.pdbx_seq_one_letter_code
_entity_poly.pdbx_strand_id
1 'polypeptide(L)' 'MRHSEKGEFIHSQSPLMHVDFHAFIQKESELTSFELASEFGLTLRDVQKLKKHVARG' A
#
# COMPACT_ATOMS: atom_id res chain seq x y z
N MET A 1 0.23 33.95 17.59
CA MET A 1 1.38 33.14 17.14
C MET A 1 0.85 31.84 16.55
N ARG A 2 1.30 31.50 15.33
CA ARG A 2 0.94 30.29 14.59
C ARG A 2 1.71 29.11 15.18
N HIS A 3 1.04 28.14 15.79
CA HIS A 3 1.63 26.83 16.04
C HIS A 3 0.60 25.78 15.64
N SER A 4 0.55 25.50 14.34
CA SER A 4 -0.01 24.24 13.84
C SER A 4 0.89 23.13 14.36
N GLU A 5 0.35 22.38 15.32
CA GLU A 5 0.97 21.20 15.90
C GLU A 5 1.40 20.26 14.77
N LYS A 6 2.70 19.96 14.80
CA LYS A 6 3.38 19.17 13.79
C LYS A 6 2.70 17.80 13.74
N GLY A 7 2.11 17.48 12.59
CA GLY A 7 1.66 16.13 12.30
C GLY A 7 2.81 15.17 12.56
N GLU A 8 2.58 14.23 13.47
CA GLU A 8 3.47 13.11 13.70
C GLU A 8 3.64 12.38 12.38
N PHE A 9 4.79 12.61 11.73
CA PHE A 9 5.30 11.69 10.75
C PHE A 9 5.68 10.43 11.53
N ILE A 10 4.70 9.55 11.73
CA ILE A 10 4.95 8.17 12.08
C ILE A 10 5.89 7.67 10.99
N HIS A 11 7.16 7.53 11.37
CA HIS A 11 8.15 6.76 10.64
C HIS A 11 7.76 5.29 10.75
N SER A 12 6.57 4.94 10.25
CA SER A 12 6.14 3.57 10.12
C SER A 12 6.98 3.04 8.98
N GLN A 13 7.85 2.07 9.29
CA GLN A 13 8.50 1.22 8.30
C GLN A 13 7.54 0.99 7.15
N SER A 14 7.93 1.42 5.94
CA SER A 14 7.06 1.38 4.76
C SER A 14 6.44 -0.01 4.66
N PRO A 15 5.11 -0.19 4.85
CA PRO A 15 4.46 -1.50 4.83
C PRO A 15 4.71 -2.25 3.51
N LEU A 16 5.06 -1.50 2.46
CA LEU A 16 5.45 -1.99 1.15
C LEU A 16 6.72 -2.86 1.14
N MET A 17 7.57 -2.85 2.19
CA MET A 17 8.81 -3.63 2.20
C MET A 17 8.63 -5.10 2.58
N HIS A 18 7.45 -5.50 3.08
CA HIS A 18 7.17 -6.89 3.48
C HIS A 18 6.05 -7.55 2.67
N VAL A 19 5.60 -6.90 1.60
CA VAL A 19 4.62 -7.49 0.67
C VAL A 19 5.34 -8.46 -0.25
N ASP A 20 4.85 -9.70 -0.30
CA ASP A 20 5.22 -10.61 -1.37
C ASP A 20 4.61 -10.11 -2.68
N PHE A 21 5.43 -9.40 -3.46
CA PHE A 21 5.04 -8.84 -4.75
C PHE A 21 4.61 -9.91 -5.76
N HIS A 22 5.19 -11.10 -5.70
CA HIS A 22 4.84 -12.19 -6.61
C HIS A 22 3.43 -12.69 -6.30
N ALA A 23 3.14 -12.94 -5.02
CA ALA A 23 1.80 -13.30 -4.57
C ALA A 23 0.77 -12.18 -4.85
N PHE A 24 1.16 -10.92 -4.67
CA PHE A 24 0.30 -9.77 -4.97
C PHE A 24 -0.10 -9.74 -6.45
N ILE A 25 0.86 -9.89 -7.38
CA ILE A 25 0.56 -9.86 -8.83
C ILE A 25 -0.34 -11.03 -9.24
N GLN A 26 -0.10 -12.23 -8.71
CA GLN A 26 -0.96 -13.39 -9.02
C GLN A 26 -2.41 -13.15 -8.59
N LYS A 27 -2.61 -12.53 -7.42
CA LYS A 27 -3.94 -12.28 -6.86
C LYS A 27 -4.57 -10.98 -7.35
N GLU A 28 -3.80 -10.08 -7.96
CA GLU A 28 -4.27 -8.78 -8.43
C GLU A 28 -5.42 -8.89 -9.46
N SER A 29 -5.38 -9.92 -10.31
CA SER A 29 -6.39 -10.20 -11.34
C SER A 29 -7.66 -10.84 -10.79
N GLU A 30 -7.58 -11.43 -9.60
CA GLU A 30 -8.67 -12.22 -9.01
C GLU A 30 -9.38 -11.47 -7.89
N LEU A 31 -8.65 -10.63 -7.15
CA LEU A 31 -9.14 -9.94 -5.96
C LEU A 31 -9.41 -8.46 -6.20
N THR A 32 -10.40 -7.94 -5.49
CA THR A 32 -10.66 -6.50 -5.45
C THR A 32 -9.58 -5.76 -4.66
N SER A 33 -9.47 -4.45 -4.86
CA SER A 33 -8.51 -3.62 -4.12
C SER A 33 -8.71 -3.67 -2.60
N PHE A 34 -9.93 -3.94 -2.14
CA PHE A 34 -10.25 -4.08 -0.72
C PHE A 34 -9.75 -5.41 -0.15
N GLU A 35 -9.96 -6.51 -0.87
CA GLU A 35 -9.46 -7.83 -0.49
C GLU A 35 -7.93 -7.86 -0.48
N LEU A 36 -7.28 -7.29 -1.49
CA LEU A 36 -5.83 -7.12 -1.52
C LEU A 36 -5.30 -6.29 -0.34
N ALA A 37 -6.02 -5.22 0.03
CA ALA A 37 -5.65 -4.41 1.18
C ALA A 37 -5.72 -5.22 2.48
N SER A 38 -6.80 -5.99 2.66
CA SER A 38 -6.99 -6.83 3.85
C SER A 38 -5.98 -7.99 3.93
N GLU A 39 -5.70 -8.64 2.80
CA GLU A 39 -4.84 -9.83 2.76
C GLU A 39 -3.36 -9.49 2.94
N PHE A 40 -2.90 -8.39 2.36
CA PHE A 40 -1.49 -7.97 2.41
C PHE A 40 -1.21 -6.95 3.52
N GLY A 41 -2.18 -6.63 4.37
CA GLY A 41 -2.03 -5.62 5.43
C GLY A 41 -1.73 -4.22 4.89
N LEU A 42 -2.28 -3.90 3.71
CA LEU A 42 -2.04 -2.65 2.99
C LEU A 42 -3.20 -1.68 3.14
N THR A 43 -2.92 -0.40 2.95
CA THR A 43 -4.00 0.56 2.71
C THR A 43 -4.47 0.49 1.25
N LEU A 44 -5.71 0.89 0.97
CA LEU A 44 -6.22 1.02 -0.39
C LEU A 44 -5.33 1.93 -1.27
N ARG A 45 -4.70 2.93 -0.66
CA ARG A 45 -3.76 3.84 -1.34
C ARG A 45 -2.48 3.09 -1.76
N ASP A 46 -1.99 2.19 -0.93
CA ASP A 46 -0.80 1.41 -1.22
C ASP A 46 -1.07 0.37 -2.29
N VAL A 47 -2.23 -0.29 -2.25
CA VAL A 47 -2.71 -1.15 -3.34
C VAL A 47 -2.72 -0.37 -4.66
N GLN A 48 -3.33 0.82 -4.71
CA GLN A 48 -3.36 1.66 -5.90
C GLN A 48 -1.96 2.04 -6.42
N LYS A 49 -1.00 2.31 -5.53
CA LYS A 49 0.39 2.59 -5.91
C LYS A 49 1.07 1.36 -6.49
N LEU A 50 0.84 0.17 -5.92
CA LEU A 50 1.36 -1.10 -6.41
C LEU A 50 0.82 -1.43 -7.79
N LYS A 51 -0.51 -1.37 -8.01
CA LYS A 51 -1.12 -1.59 -9.33
C LYS A 51 -0.51 -0.66 -10.39
N LYS A 52 -0.31 0.61 -10.06
CA LYS A 52 0.37 1.58 -10.94
C LYS A 52 1.84 1.27 -11.19
N HIS A 53 2.52 0.63 -10.26
CA HIS A 53 3.92 0.23 -10.43
C HIS A 53 4.00 -0.99 -11.36
N VAL A 54 3.15 -1.99 -11.16
CA VAL A 54 3.03 -3.19 -12.01
C VAL A 54 2.65 -2.82 -13.44
N ALA A 55 1.64 -1.97 -13.64
CA ALA A 55 1.17 -1.56 -14.97
C ALA A 55 2.18 -0.71 -15.77
N ARG A 56 3.24 -0.19 -15.11
CA ARG A 56 4.32 0.57 -15.75
C ARG A 56 5.58 -0.28 -16.03
N GLY A 57 5.64 -1.48 -15.47
CA GLY A 57 6.75 -2.42 -15.63
C GLY A 57 6.60 -3.30 -16.87
#